data_AF-A0A8K0SFB1-F1
#
_entry.id   AF-A0A8K0SFB1-F1
#
_cell.length_a   1.000
_cell.length_b   1.000
_cell.length_c   1.000
_cell.angle_alpha   90.00
_cell.angle_beta   90.00
_cell.angle_gamma   90.00
#
_symmetry.space_group_name_H-M   'P 1'
#
loop_
_entity.id
_entity.type
_entity.pdbx_description
1 polymer ?
#
loop_
_entity_poly.entity_id
_entity_poly.type
_entity_poly.pdbx_seq_one_letter_code
_entity_poly.pdbx_strand_id
1 'polypeptide(L)'
;MLPQLLLALLLPCVLPVHAADAQDSLAQTCAGLKDLSTCKVHFTVPTGVNVTTKTVSESKYNKCKLKKKRQRRCPTEKDPKRMCYELTCVPGYDKTTKVVPTGLKVLTKKVDLCQTVRKVLGTSRGETFIKSSDAICKCIPRLDELSTTESFKSVSQKGVISSENAKVVAETQTLEKCIVAGGFKVESDQADVEASLESSGNIIIARASEVDEVLCGQIFASIKSCQKGACDTTLINTTFGNYVNSSNSRMKSQFLTLANQWQDLVRGVYSSSSRLTGFSGSFKGMIESTKPQLDSIKSYCDGNAKCKRPGIASFFQYADDLLASSNSLWKVREELKPDDLVPLFPQIGTAIQQAGDLLNANSTVALVKEGKIKTMKDLFRFMPMINRLSIISKNMKTRLAPFNTIMAEYLPKADSALEDLSQFSNGYDAARAELLEGDGELDGKLAELRQLIEPPFGAFLPSSREMLWKSRSSSTAHP
;
A
#
# COMPACT_ATOMS: atom_id res chain seq x y z
N MET A 1 0.26 14.39 -9.40
CA MET A 1 1.62 14.97 -9.36
C MET A 1 2.51 14.00 -8.61
N LEU A 2 3.74 13.81 -9.09
CA LEU A 2 4.74 12.81 -8.69
C LEU A 2 4.59 12.27 -7.25
N PRO A 3 4.69 10.93 -7.09
CA PRO A 3 6.04 10.40 -6.91
C PRO A 3 6.34 9.26 -7.88
N GLN A 4 7.22 9.56 -8.83
CA GLN A 4 8.13 8.63 -9.51
C GLN A 4 9.23 8.14 -8.54
N LEU A 5 8.92 7.86 -7.27
CA LEU A 5 9.94 7.76 -6.22
C LEU A 5 9.86 6.50 -5.33
N LEU A 6 9.03 5.51 -5.66
CA LEU A 6 8.95 4.26 -4.89
C LEU A 6 9.17 2.97 -5.71
N LEU A 7 9.47 3.10 -7.01
CA LEU A 7 10.06 2.00 -7.80
C LEU A 7 11.59 1.90 -7.60
N ALA A 8 12.15 2.69 -6.69
CA ALA A 8 13.60 2.81 -6.44
C ALA A 8 14.02 2.46 -5.00
N LEU A 9 13.11 1.95 -4.14
CA LEU A 9 13.40 1.75 -2.71
C LEU A 9 13.29 0.32 -2.17
N LEU A 10 13.03 -0.69 -3.02
CA LEU A 10 13.33 -2.10 -2.69
C LEU A 10 14.53 -2.65 -3.46
N LEU A 11 15.45 -1.75 -3.82
CA LEU A 11 16.65 -2.05 -4.58
C LEU A 11 17.84 -1.16 -4.15
N PRO A 12 17.98 -0.82 -2.85
CA PRO A 12 19.32 -0.82 -2.28
C PRO A 12 19.38 -0.98 -0.73
N CYS A 13 19.33 -2.20 -0.24
CA CYS A 13 19.88 -2.60 1.08
C CYS A 13 20.20 -4.10 0.96
N VAL A 14 20.97 -4.56 -0.02
CA VAL A 14 22.42 -4.47 -0.14
C VAL A 14 22.74 -4.60 -1.64
N LEU A 15 23.48 -3.64 -2.22
CA LEU A 15 24.05 -3.58 -3.59
C LEU A 15 23.20 -2.91 -4.72
N PRO A 16 23.33 -1.59 -4.92
CA PRO A 16 23.06 -0.94 -6.22
C PRO A 16 24.33 -0.41 -6.90
N VAL A 17 25.51 -0.96 -6.61
CA VAL A 17 26.74 -0.69 -7.41
C VAL A 17 27.07 -1.87 -8.33
N HIS A 18 26.38 -2.99 -8.19
CA HIS A 18 26.73 -4.24 -8.86
C HIS A 18 25.54 -4.84 -9.62
N ALA A 19 24.50 -4.12 -10.06
CA ALA A 19 23.37 -4.80 -10.74
C ALA A 19 23.79 -5.52 -12.05
N ALA A 20 24.85 -5.06 -12.71
CA ALA A 20 25.52 -5.80 -13.80
C ALA A 20 26.49 -6.88 -13.26
N ASP A 21 27.24 -6.58 -12.20
CA ASP A 21 28.21 -7.51 -11.59
C ASP A 21 27.57 -8.59 -10.69
N ALA A 22 26.29 -8.47 -10.33
CA ALA A 22 25.57 -9.34 -9.41
C ALA A 22 24.97 -10.52 -10.15
N GLN A 23 24.54 -10.34 -11.41
CA GLN A 23 24.25 -11.45 -12.32
C GLN A 23 25.52 -12.28 -12.57
N ASP A 24 26.67 -11.63 -12.76
CA ASP A 24 27.97 -12.29 -12.85
C ASP A 24 28.34 -12.98 -11.52
N SER A 25 28.10 -12.35 -10.37
CA SER A 25 28.37 -12.94 -9.05
C SER A 25 27.46 -14.11 -8.69
N LEU A 26 26.17 -14.07 -9.06
CA LEU A 26 25.20 -15.13 -8.78
C LEU A 26 25.46 -16.31 -9.70
N ALA A 27 25.76 -16.07 -10.98
CA ALA A 27 26.19 -17.11 -11.90
C ALA A 27 27.50 -17.78 -11.44
N GLN A 28 28.48 -17.01 -10.97
CA GLN A 28 29.74 -17.54 -10.40
C GLN A 28 29.51 -18.30 -9.08
N THR A 29 28.69 -17.73 -8.18
CA THR A 29 28.29 -18.37 -6.92
C THR A 29 27.58 -19.69 -7.19
N CYS A 30 26.70 -19.72 -8.18
CA CYS A 30 25.98 -20.92 -8.57
C CYS A 30 26.80 -21.93 -9.36
N ALA A 31 27.80 -21.50 -10.12
CA ALA A 31 28.79 -22.42 -10.68
C ALA A 31 29.52 -23.19 -9.57
N GLY A 32 29.88 -22.53 -8.46
CA GLY A 32 30.50 -23.18 -7.30
C GLY A 32 29.54 -24.01 -6.44
N LEU A 33 28.27 -23.60 -6.34
CA LEU A 33 27.27 -24.22 -5.46
C LEU A 33 26.42 -25.33 -6.11
N LYS A 34 26.29 -25.36 -7.43
CA LYS A 34 25.50 -26.37 -8.17
C LYS A 34 25.94 -27.80 -7.87
N ASP A 35 27.23 -27.98 -7.64
CA ASP A 35 27.84 -29.26 -7.29
C ASP A 35 27.56 -29.68 -5.85
N LEU A 36 27.30 -28.71 -4.97
CA LEU A 36 26.93 -28.92 -3.59
C LEU A 36 25.46 -29.33 -3.43
N SER A 37 24.56 -28.67 -4.16
CA SER A 37 23.11 -28.87 -4.00
C SER A 37 22.63 -30.25 -4.45
N THR A 38 23.38 -30.92 -5.33
CA THR A 38 23.04 -32.27 -5.79
C THR A 38 23.59 -33.38 -4.89
N CYS A 39 24.54 -33.08 -4.00
CA CYS A 39 25.29 -34.06 -3.20
C CYS A 39 25.81 -35.29 -3.97
N LYS A 40 26.06 -35.15 -5.27
CA LYS A 40 26.55 -36.23 -6.14
C LYS A 40 28.04 -36.09 -6.48
N VAL A 41 28.64 -34.97 -6.12
CA VAL A 41 30.02 -34.67 -6.50
C VAL A 41 31.00 -35.35 -5.56
N HIS A 42 31.93 -36.06 -6.19
CA HIS A 42 33.06 -36.67 -5.53
C HIS A 42 34.35 -36.25 -6.21
N PHE A 43 35.33 -35.86 -5.42
CA PHE A 43 36.66 -35.57 -5.91
C PHE A 43 37.66 -36.59 -5.35
N THR A 44 38.66 -36.90 -6.17
CA THR A 44 39.67 -37.90 -5.86
C THR A 44 40.94 -37.17 -5.48
N VAL A 45 41.35 -37.27 -4.21
CA VAL A 45 42.58 -36.65 -3.72
C VAL A 45 43.69 -37.69 -3.56
N PRO A 46 44.93 -37.39 -4.00
CA PRO A 46 46.09 -38.22 -3.70
C PRO A 46 46.32 -38.25 -2.18
N THR A 47 46.42 -39.44 -1.60
CA THR A 47 46.67 -39.62 -0.17
C THR A 47 48.05 -40.21 0.12
N GLY A 48 48.78 -40.63 -0.91
CA GLY A 48 50.14 -41.15 -0.78
C GLY A 48 50.62 -41.86 -2.04
N VAL A 49 51.79 -42.48 -1.95
CA VAL A 49 52.38 -43.27 -3.03
C VAL A 49 52.84 -44.61 -2.46
N ASN A 50 52.48 -45.69 -3.13
CA ASN A 50 53.00 -47.02 -2.84
C ASN A 50 54.09 -47.38 -3.85
N VAL A 51 55.27 -47.77 -3.38
CA VAL A 51 56.39 -48.17 -4.23
C VAL A 51 56.33 -49.68 -4.43
N THR A 52 56.11 -50.11 -5.67
CA THR A 52 56.09 -51.54 -6.00
C THR A 52 57.50 -52.02 -6.24
N THR A 53 57.99 -52.97 -5.44
CA THR A 53 59.33 -53.54 -5.59
C THR A 53 59.31 -54.95 -6.15
N LYS A 54 60.36 -55.34 -6.88
CA LYS A 54 60.60 -56.75 -7.26
C LYS A 54 61.96 -57.22 -6.75
N THR A 55 62.03 -58.49 -6.41
CA THR A 55 63.28 -59.16 -6.06
C THR A 55 63.96 -59.64 -7.33
N VAL A 56 65.14 -59.09 -7.64
CA VAL A 56 65.96 -59.51 -8.77
C VAL A 56 67.13 -60.33 -8.24
N SER A 57 67.43 -61.44 -8.91
CA SER A 57 68.58 -62.29 -8.58
C SER A 57 69.80 -61.86 -9.37
N GLU A 58 70.87 -61.51 -8.68
CA GLU A 58 72.18 -61.25 -9.26
C GLU A 58 73.08 -62.46 -9.02
N SER A 59 73.79 -62.90 -10.07
CA SER A 59 74.79 -63.95 -9.95
C SER A 59 76.17 -63.33 -9.77
N LYS A 60 76.76 -63.45 -8.57
CA LYS A 60 78.11 -62.97 -8.29
C LYS A 60 79.10 -64.12 -8.47
N TYR A 61 80.10 -63.93 -9.33
CA TYR A 61 81.10 -64.98 -9.59
C TYR A 61 81.99 -65.20 -8.38
N ASN A 62 82.11 -66.45 -7.95
CA ASN A 62 82.97 -66.91 -6.86
C ASN A 62 83.99 -67.93 -7.39
N LYS A 63 85.26 -67.54 -7.38
CA LYS A 63 86.38 -68.32 -7.92
C LYS A 63 86.63 -69.65 -7.19
N CYS A 64 86.11 -69.84 -5.98
CA CYS A 64 86.26 -71.07 -5.21
C CYS A 64 84.97 -71.45 -4.48
N LYS A 65 83.88 -71.61 -5.23
CA LYS A 65 82.57 -71.96 -4.65
C LYS A 65 82.58 -73.33 -3.96
N LEU A 66 83.30 -74.29 -4.52
CA LEU A 66 83.42 -75.64 -3.95
C LEU A 66 84.90 -76.07 -3.91
N LYS A 67 85.35 -76.70 -2.83
CA LYS A 67 86.68 -77.31 -2.74
C LYS A 67 86.57 -78.82 -2.92
N LYS A 68 87.18 -79.37 -3.98
CA LYS A 68 87.18 -80.81 -4.26
C LYS A 68 88.58 -81.39 -4.04
N LYS A 69 88.67 -82.47 -3.26
CA LYS A 69 89.91 -83.22 -3.07
C LYS A 69 90.21 -84.05 -4.32
N ARG A 70 91.38 -83.89 -4.90
CA ARG A 70 91.90 -84.71 -6.01
C ARG A 70 93.15 -85.44 -5.53
N GLN A 71 93.25 -86.73 -5.81
CA GLN A 71 94.47 -87.48 -5.54
C GLN A 71 95.50 -87.22 -6.64
N ARG A 72 96.74 -86.92 -6.25
CA ARG A 72 97.90 -86.75 -7.13
C ARG A 72 99.05 -87.61 -6.62
N ARG A 73 99.85 -88.17 -7.53
CA ARG A 73 101.08 -88.89 -7.14
C ARG A 73 102.05 -87.94 -6.46
N CYS A 74 102.55 -88.34 -5.30
CA CYS A 74 103.56 -87.66 -4.50
C CYS A 74 104.59 -88.70 -4.01
N PRO A 75 105.43 -89.22 -4.92
CA PRO A 75 106.38 -90.27 -4.59
C PRO A 75 107.34 -89.82 -3.48
N THR A 76 107.72 -90.75 -2.60
CA THR A 76 108.83 -90.56 -1.65
C THR A 76 109.84 -91.69 -1.85
N GLU A 77 111.11 -91.51 -1.47
CA GLU A 77 112.15 -92.54 -1.65
C GLU A 77 111.77 -93.91 -1.06
N LYS A 78 110.95 -93.93 0.00
CA LYS A 78 110.43 -95.16 0.62
C LYS A 78 109.15 -95.72 -0.04
N ASP A 79 108.40 -94.91 -0.79
CA ASP A 79 107.18 -95.33 -1.49
C ASP A 79 107.01 -94.54 -2.80
N PRO A 80 107.50 -95.12 -3.93
CA PRO A 80 107.43 -94.47 -5.23
C PRO A 80 106.00 -94.32 -5.78
N LYS A 81 105.01 -95.01 -5.22
CA LYS A 81 103.61 -95.00 -5.71
C LYS A 81 102.65 -94.19 -4.84
N ARG A 82 103.14 -93.52 -3.79
CA ARG A 82 102.33 -92.74 -2.84
C ARG A 82 101.44 -91.70 -3.55
N MET A 83 100.17 -91.63 -3.13
CA MET A 83 99.19 -90.62 -3.57
C MET A 83 98.86 -89.66 -2.42
N CYS A 84 98.79 -88.36 -2.70
CA CYS A 84 98.43 -87.29 -1.77
C CYS A 84 97.16 -86.60 -2.24
N TYR A 85 96.39 -86.04 -1.31
CA TYR A 85 95.21 -85.25 -1.65
C TYR A 85 95.56 -83.77 -1.78
N GLU A 86 95.27 -83.20 -2.94
CA GLU A 86 95.35 -81.77 -3.22
C GLU A 86 93.93 -81.20 -3.27
N LEU A 87 93.70 -80.04 -2.65
CA LEU A 87 92.40 -79.36 -2.69
C LEU A 87 92.36 -78.42 -3.89
N THR A 88 91.54 -78.74 -4.88
CA THR A 88 91.27 -77.88 -6.04
C THR A 88 89.96 -77.12 -5.88
N CYS A 89 90.01 -75.82 -6.09
CA CYS A 89 88.84 -74.95 -6.12
C CYS A 89 88.07 -75.12 -7.43
N VAL A 90 86.75 -75.27 -7.34
CA VAL A 90 85.82 -75.28 -8.47
C VAL A 90 85.07 -73.94 -8.46
N PRO A 91 85.24 -73.10 -9.50
CA PRO A 91 84.52 -71.83 -9.61
C PRO A 91 83.00 -72.04 -9.77
N GLY A 92 82.21 -71.08 -9.30
CA GLY A 92 80.76 -71.06 -9.48
C GLY A 92 80.17 -69.67 -9.22
N TYR A 93 78.85 -69.53 -9.30
CA TYR A 93 78.16 -68.26 -9.01
C TYR A 93 77.37 -68.36 -7.70
N ASP A 94 77.51 -67.37 -6.84
CA ASP A 94 76.63 -67.17 -5.69
C ASP A 94 75.43 -66.34 -6.14
N LYS A 95 74.22 -66.84 -5.87
CA LYS A 95 72.99 -66.12 -6.16
C LYS A 95 72.66 -65.24 -4.98
N THR A 96 72.71 -63.94 -5.17
CA THR A 96 72.27 -62.94 -4.17
C THR A 96 71.02 -62.24 -4.68
N THR A 97 70.02 -62.05 -3.83
CA THR A 97 68.79 -61.34 -4.19
C THR A 97 68.85 -59.90 -3.72
N LYS A 98 68.39 -58.96 -4.55
CA LYS A 98 68.18 -57.55 -4.19
C LYS A 98 66.76 -57.13 -4.52
N VAL A 99 66.16 -56.34 -3.63
CA VAL A 99 64.83 -55.75 -3.84
C VAL A 99 65.02 -54.40 -4.54
N VAL A 100 64.47 -54.24 -5.74
CA VAL A 100 64.56 -53.01 -6.52
C VAL A 100 63.16 -52.40 -6.75
N PRO A 101 63.02 -51.07 -6.72
CA PRO A 101 61.78 -50.40 -7.11
C PRO A 101 61.48 -50.64 -8.59
N THR A 102 60.23 -50.94 -8.91
CA THR A 102 59.77 -51.22 -10.28
C THR A 102 58.59 -50.37 -10.72
N GLY A 103 57.99 -49.60 -9.82
CA GLY A 103 56.93 -48.66 -10.16
C GLY A 103 56.42 -47.90 -8.94
N LEU A 104 55.63 -46.86 -9.21
CA LEU A 104 54.93 -46.06 -8.22
C LEU A 104 53.43 -46.13 -8.50
N LYS A 105 52.64 -46.49 -7.49
CA LYS A 105 51.17 -46.44 -7.53
C LYS A 105 50.70 -45.32 -6.63
N VAL A 106 50.15 -44.25 -7.21
CA VAL A 106 49.50 -43.19 -6.43
C VAL A 106 48.26 -43.75 -5.76
N LEU A 107 48.20 -43.64 -4.44
CA LEU A 107 47.02 -43.97 -3.65
C LEU A 107 46.10 -42.76 -3.64
N THR A 108 44.83 -42.99 -3.90
CA THR A 108 43.83 -41.93 -3.96
C THR A 108 42.64 -42.26 -3.08
N LYS A 109 42.05 -41.24 -2.45
CA LYS A 109 40.79 -41.36 -1.71
C LYS A 109 39.70 -40.54 -2.38
N LYS A 110 38.54 -41.16 -2.54
CA LYS A 110 37.32 -40.48 -2.99
C LYS A 110 36.71 -39.72 -1.81
N VAL A 111 36.47 -38.44 -1.98
CA VAL A 111 35.88 -37.55 -0.96
C VAL A 111 34.52 -37.09 -1.44
N ASP A 112 33.51 -37.20 -0.57
CA ASP A 112 32.17 -36.69 -0.78
C ASP A 112 32.08 -35.25 -0.28
N LEU A 113 31.69 -34.35 -1.17
CA LEU A 113 31.67 -32.91 -0.91
C LEU A 113 30.64 -32.55 0.18
N CYS A 114 29.43 -33.12 0.14
CA CYS A 114 28.39 -32.86 1.14
C CYS A 114 28.74 -33.44 2.52
N GLN A 115 29.31 -34.64 2.58
CA GLN A 115 29.82 -35.17 3.85
C GLN A 115 30.94 -34.31 4.41
N THR A 116 31.80 -33.77 3.56
CA THR A 116 32.88 -32.86 3.99
C THR A 116 32.31 -31.58 4.56
N VAL A 117 31.32 -30.96 3.90
CA VAL A 117 30.62 -29.77 4.39
C VAL A 117 29.95 -30.04 5.74
N ARG A 118 29.21 -31.15 5.88
CA ARG A 118 28.60 -31.56 7.15
C ARG A 118 29.64 -31.78 8.25
N LYS A 119 30.81 -32.32 7.91
CA LYS A 119 31.89 -32.56 8.86
C LYS A 119 32.55 -31.26 9.32
N VAL A 120 32.73 -30.29 8.43
CA VAL A 120 33.38 -29.00 8.73
C VAL A 120 32.45 -28.06 9.49
N LEU A 121 31.19 -27.93 9.05
CA LEU A 121 30.21 -27.00 9.62
C LEU A 121 29.40 -27.61 10.77
N GLY A 122 29.48 -28.93 10.96
CA GLY A 122 28.57 -29.70 11.80
C GLY A 122 27.29 -30.06 11.04
N THR A 123 26.67 -31.20 11.38
CA THR A 123 25.55 -31.80 10.61
C THR A 123 24.40 -30.82 10.37
N SER A 124 23.98 -30.08 11.41
CA SER A 124 22.85 -29.15 11.30
C SER A 124 23.15 -27.96 10.38
N ARG A 125 24.25 -27.23 10.62
CA ARG A 125 24.62 -26.06 9.80
C ARG A 125 25.05 -26.45 8.38
N GLY A 126 25.72 -27.58 8.23
CA GLY A 126 26.07 -28.14 6.93
C GLY A 126 24.83 -28.46 6.10
N GLU A 127 23.78 -29.01 6.71
CA GLU A 127 22.55 -29.30 5.99
C GLU A 127 21.74 -28.06 5.64
N THR A 128 21.72 -27.05 6.51
CA THR A 128 21.17 -25.74 6.17
C THR A 128 21.92 -25.14 4.99
N PHE A 129 23.25 -25.12 5.02
CA PHE A 129 24.08 -24.57 3.93
C PHE A 129 23.83 -25.29 2.59
N ILE A 130 23.74 -26.63 2.59
CA ILE A 130 23.41 -27.41 1.39
C ILE A 130 22.02 -27.05 0.86
N LYS A 131 21.00 -26.94 1.73
CA LYS A 131 19.64 -26.55 1.32
C LYS A 131 19.57 -25.11 0.80
N SER A 132 20.25 -24.18 1.46
CA SER A 132 20.34 -22.78 1.01
C SER A 132 20.97 -22.68 -0.36
N SER A 133 21.98 -23.51 -0.65
CA SER A 133 22.62 -23.53 -1.97
C SER A 133 21.65 -23.90 -3.10
N ASP A 134 20.66 -24.75 -2.83
CA ASP A 134 19.65 -25.12 -3.83
C ASP A 134 18.67 -23.97 -4.12
N ALA A 135 18.21 -23.29 -3.06
CA ALA A 135 17.34 -22.13 -3.20
C ALA A 135 18.04 -20.95 -3.90
N ILE A 136 19.30 -20.64 -3.55
CA ILE A 136 20.10 -19.58 -4.18
C ILE A 136 20.26 -19.82 -5.68
N CYS A 137 20.39 -21.08 -6.10
CA CYS A 137 20.79 -21.39 -7.47
C CYS A 137 19.71 -21.94 -8.38
N LYS A 138 18.55 -22.27 -7.83
CA LYS A 138 17.38 -22.68 -8.63
C LYS A 138 16.21 -21.72 -8.49
N CYS A 139 15.97 -21.19 -7.29
CA CYS A 139 14.71 -20.54 -6.97
C CYS A 139 14.82 -19.02 -7.02
N ILE A 140 15.88 -18.44 -6.46
CA ILE A 140 16.13 -16.98 -6.57
C ILE A 140 16.30 -16.53 -8.03
N PRO A 141 17.12 -17.19 -8.89
CA PRO A 141 17.28 -16.74 -10.28
C PRO A 141 15.98 -16.89 -11.08
N ARG A 142 15.19 -17.93 -10.78
CA ARG A 142 13.90 -18.14 -11.43
C ARG A 142 12.87 -17.12 -10.99
N LEU A 143 12.90 -16.70 -9.72
CA LEU A 143 12.07 -15.61 -9.21
C LEU A 143 12.47 -14.28 -9.84
N ASP A 144 13.77 -14.00 -9.99
CA ASP A 144 14.28 -12.83 -10.69
C ASP A 144 13.78 -12.80 -12.14
N GLU A 145 13.98 -13.90 -12.88
CA GLU A 145 13.46 -14.04 -14.25
C GLU A 145 11.95 -13.82 -14.31
N LEU A 146 11.19 -14.47 -13.43
CA LEU A 146 9.73 -14.33 -13.36
C LEU A 146 9.32 -12.88 -13.09
N SER A 147 10.03 -12.18 -12.20
CA SER A 147 9.74 -10.79 -11.81
C SER A 147 9.83 -9.80 -12.97
N THR A 148 10.69 -10.10 -13.96
CA THR A 148 10.86 -9.27 -15.16
C THR A 148 9.74 -9.45 -16.18
N THR A 149 8.96 -10.54 -16.09
CA THR A 149 7.92 -10.87 -17.07
C THR A 149 6.73 -9.91 -17.00
N GLU A 150 6.12 -9.64 -18.16
CA GLU A 150 4.91 -8.80 -18.23
C GLU A 150 3.72 -9.42 -17.50
N SER A 151 3.61 -10.75 -17.47
CA SER A 151 2.57 -11.45 -16.71
C SER A 151 2.74 -11.25 -15.19
N PHE A 152 3.97 -11.27 -14.67
CA PHE A 152 4.23 -10.96 -13.27
C PHE A 152 3.91 -9.51 -12.93
N LYS A 153 4.35 -8.55 -13.75
CA LYS A 153 4.01 -7.13 -13.57
C LYS A 153 2.50 -6.87 -13.66
N SER A 154 1.81 -7.61 -14.53
CA SER A 154 0.35 -7.55 -14.67
C SER A 154 -0.38 -7.94 -13.39
N VAL A 155 0.12 -8.94 -12.65
CA VAL A 155 -0.43 -9.31 -11.34
C VAL A 155 0.03 -8.33 -10.25
N SER A 156 1.33 -8.16 -10.08
CA SER A 156 1.90 -7.42 -8.94
C SER A 156 1.61 -5.91 -8.97
N GLN A 157 1.58 -5.27 -10.14
CA GLN A 157 1.40 -3.82 -10.26
C GLN A 157 -0.03 -3.43 -10.61
N LYS A 158 -0.68 -4.23 -11.46
CA LYS A 158 -2.03 -3.91 -11.98
C LYS A 158 -3.14 -4.74 -11.32
N GLY A 159 -2.77 -5.75 -10.53
CA GLY A 159 -3.73 -6.63 -9.87
C GLY A 159 -4.59 -7.43 -10.84
N VAL A 160 -4.12 -7.72 -12.06
CA VAL A 160 -4.95 -8.36 -13.10
C VAL A 160 -5.16 -9.83 -12.81
N ILE A 161 -6.43 -10.24 -12.82
CA ILE A 161 -6.87 -11.61 -12.59
C ILE A 161 -7.31 -12.21 -13.92
N SER A 162 -6.50 -13.13 -14.46
CA SER A 162 -6.77 -13.80 -15.73
C SER A 162 -6.27 -15.26 -15.75
N SER A 163 -6.70 -16.06 -16.71
CA SER A 163 -6.20 -17.43 -16.88
C SER A 163 -4.70 -17.52 -17.10
N GLU A 164 -4.14 -16.55 -17.83
CA GLU A 164 -2.72 -16.48 -18.16
C GLU A 164 -1.90 -16.21 -16.90
N ASN A 165 -2.36 -15.25 -16.10
CA ASN A 165 -1.72 -14.86 -14.84
C ASN A 165 -1.82 -15.94 -13.74
N ALA A 166 -2.78 -16.87 -13.83
CA ALA A 166 -2.91 -17.98 -12.87
C ALA A 166 -1.65 -18.85 -12.78
N LYS A 167 -0.93 -19.03 -13.90
CA LYS A 167 0.32 -19.79 -13.94
C LYS A 167 1.43 -19.10 -13.17
N VAL A 168 1.51 -17.77 -13.29
CA VAL A 168 2.51 -16.95 -12.60
C VAL A 168 2.31 -17.02 -11.09
N VAL A 169 1.07 -16.93 -10.60
CA VAL A 169 0.79 -17.06 -9.17
C VAL A 169 1.17 -18.44 -8.64
N ALA A 170 0.84 -19.51 -9.37
CA ALA A 170 1.23 -20.87 -8.98
C ALA A 170 2.75 -21.08 -8.99
N GLU A 171 3.46 -20.48 -9.94
CA GLU A 171 4.92 -20.51 -10.00
C GLU A 171 5.55 -19.72 -8.85
N THR A 172 5.00 -18.54 -8.53
CA THR A 172 5.44 -17.73 -7.37
C THR A 172 5.32 -18.52 -6.07
N GLN A 173 4.18 -19.19 -5.84
CA GLN A 173 3.97 -20.03 -4.66
C GLN A 173 4.94 -21.20 -4.56
N THR A 174 5.37 -21.72 -5.71
CA THR A 174 6.35 -22.80 -5.78
C THR A 174 7.76 -22.28 -5.44
N LEU A 175 8.09 -21.09 -5.94
CA LEU A 175 9.37 -20.43 -5.70
C LEU A 175 9.49 -19.95 -4.25
N GLU A 176 8.43 -19.39 -3.66
CA GLU A 176 8.38 -19.02 -2.25
C GLU A 176 8.65 -20.23 -1.35
N LYS A 177 7.91 -21.33 -1.56
CA LYS A 177 8.14 -22.59 -0.83
C LYS A 177 9.57 -23.10 -0.98
N CYS A 178 10.15 -22.97 -2.17
CA CYS A 178 11.54 -23.35 -2.38
C CYS A 178 12.52 -22.47 -1.59
N ILE A 179 12.32 -21.16 -1.59
CA ILE A 179 13.15 -20.19 -0.84
C ILE A 179 13.07 -20.47 0.67
N VAL A 180 11.85 -20.65 1.19
CA VAL A 180 11.61 -21.00 2.60
C VAL A 180 12.22 -22.36 2.95
N ALA A 181 12.09 -23.38 2.08
CA ALA A 181 12.74 -24.68 2.27
C ALA A 181 14.27 -24.60 2.24
N GLY A 182 14.83 -23.60 1.55
CA GLY A 182 16.24 -23.23 1.57
C GLY A 182 16.71 -22.56 2.87
N GLY A 183 15.80 -22.31 3.82
CA GLY A 183 16.11 -21.68 5.11
C GLY A 183 16.12 -20.15 5.06
N PHE A 184 15.67 -19.55 3.96
CA PHE A 184 15.47 -18.11 3.85
C PHE A 184 14.13 -17.71 4.48
N LYS A 185 14.11 -16.52 5.08
CA LYS A 185 12.86 -15.92 5.54
C LYS A 185 12.27 -15.08 4.42
N VAL A 186 10.96 -15.17 4.26
CA VAL A 186 10.19 -14.27 3.42
C VAL A 186 9.42 -13.37 4.39
N GLU A 187 9.67 -12.07 4.30
CA GLU A 187 9.05 -11.05 5.14
C GLU A 187 8.05 -10.26 4.29
N SER A 188 6.98 -9.80 4.93
CA SER A 188 5.98 -8.93 4.30
C SER A 188 6.31 -7.48 4.61
N ASP A 189 6.20 -6.61 3.60
CA ASP A 189 6.30 -5.15 3.72
C ASP A 189 4.97 -4.50 4.12
N GLN A 190 3.98 -5.28 4.54
CA GLN A 190 2.64 -4.82 4.90
C GLN A 190 2.67 -3.63 5.86
N ALA A 191 3.50 -3.66 6.90
CA ALA A 191 3.58 -2.58 7.88
C ALA A 191 4.03 -1.26 7.26
N ASP A 192 5.01 -1.32 6.35
CA ASP A 192 5.54 -0.14 5.64
C ASP A 192 4.50 0.39 4.65
N VAL A 193 3.82 -0.50 3.92
CA VAL A 193 2.71 -0.12 3.05
C VAL A 193 1.58 0.52 3.86
N GLU A 194 1.21 -0.06 5.00
CA GLU A 194 0.18 0.47 5.89
C GLU A 194 0.54 1.83 6.50
N ALA A 195 1.81 2.05 6.81
CA ALA A 195 2.33 3.35 7.28
C ALA A 195 2.36 4.39 6.14
N SER A 196 2.64 3.97 4.89
CA SER A 196 2.55 4.87 3.73
C SER A 196 1.11 5.33 3.43
N LEU A 197 0.13 4.56 3.89
CA LEU A 197 -1.30 4.86 3.82
C LEU A 197 -1.80 5.65 5.03
N GLU A 198 -0.92 6.35 5.76
CA GLU A 198 -1.31 7.24 6.86
C GLU A 198 -2.24 8.36 6.36
N SER A 199 -3.31 8.59 7.12
CA SER A 199 -4.31 9.61 6.84
C SER A 199 -3.67 11.00 6.92
N SER A 200 -3.52 11.67 5.78
CA SER A 200 -3.22 13.10 5.75
C SER A 200 -4.53 13.89 5.78
N GLY A 201 -4.70 14.74 6.80
CA GLY A 201 -5.83 15.66 6.91
C GLY A 201 -7.20 14.98 7.07
N ASN A 202 -8.17 15.38 6.24
CA ASN A 202 -9.60 15.00 6.33
C ASN A 202 -9.95 13.69 5.58
N ILE A 203 -8.97 12.87 5.19
CA ILE A 203 -9.22 11.67 4.38
C ILE A 203 -9.44 10.46 5.29
N ILE A 204 -10.64 9.87 5.24
CA ILE A 204 -10.95 8.60 5.91
C ILE A 204 -10.52 7.45 5.00
N ILE A 205 -9.55 6.66 5.46
CA ILE A 205 -9.05 5.48 4.73
C ILE A 205 -9.70 4.22 5.32
N ALA A 206 -10.59 3.60 4.55
CA ALA A 206 -11.15 2.29 4.87
C ALA A 206 -10.31 1.19 4.21
N ARG A 207 -9.72 0.31 5.02
CA ARG A 207 -8.80 -0.76 4.57
C ARG A 207 -9.52 -2.10 4.55
N ALA A 208 -9.56 -2.74 3.38
CA ALA A 208 -10.00 -4.12 3.26
C ALA A 208 -8.96 -5.08 3.89
N SER A 209 -9.30 -6.37 3.94
CA SER A 209 -8.29 -7.38 4.28
C SER A 209 -7.22 -7.46 3.20
N GLU A 210 -6.04 -7.87 3.60
CA GLU A 210 -4.94 -8.13 2.67
C GLU A 210 -5.31 -9.26 1.70
N VAL A 211 -4.84 -9.15 0.47
CA VAL A 211 -4.83 -10.25 -0.50
C VAL A 211 -3.41 -10.77 -0.58
N ASP A 212 -3.09 -11.65 0.36
CA ASP A 212 -1.79 -12.33 0.39
C ASP A 212 -1.65 -13.34 -0.76
N GLU A 213 -0.47 -13.94 -0.87
CA GLU A 213 -0.17 -14.91 -1.92
C GLU A 213 -1.12 -16.12 -1.91
N VAL A 214 -1.52 -16.58 -0.72
CA VAL A 214 -2.38 -17.75 -0.52
C VAL A 214 -3.80 -17.45 -1.02
N LEU A 215 -4.39 -16.35 -0.56
CA LEU A 215 -5.71 -15.88 -0.97
C LEU A 215 -5.73 -15.53 -2.45
N CYS A 216 -4.67 -14.92 -2.98
CA CYS A 216 -4.50 -14.69 -4.40
C CYS A 216 -4.63 -16.01 -5.17
N GLY A 217 -3.89 -17.06 -4.78
CA GLY A 217 -4.02 -18.40 -5.36
C GLY A 217 -5.45 -18.97 -5.29
N GLN A 218 -6.14 -18.79 -4.17
CA GLN A 218 -7.53 -19.23 -4.01
C GLN A 218 -8.51 -18.46 -4.93
N ILE A 219 -8.31 -17.16 -5.13
CA ILE A 219 -9.11 -16.33 -6.05
C ILE A 219 -8.94 -16.84 -7.49
N PHE A 220 -7.71 -17.09 -7.94
CA PHE A 220 -7.45 -17.64 -9.28
C PHE A 220 -8.05 -19.04 -9.43
N ALA A 221 -7.95 -19.90 -8.40
CA ALA A 221 -8.56 -21.23 -8.40
C ALA A 221 -10.09 -21.16 -8.51
N SER A 222 -10.72 -20.23 -7.77
CA SER A 222 -12.16 -20.00 -7.78
C SER A 222 -12.65 -19.58 -9.17
N ILE A 223 -11.94 -18.65 -9.82
CA ILE A 223 -12.27 -18.19 -11.17
C ILE A 223 -12.06 -19.31 -12.20
N LYS A 224 -10.95 -20.05 -12.10
CA LYS A 224 -10.65 -21.18 -12.99
C LYS A 224 -11.68 -22.31 -12.88
N SER A 225 -12.28 -22.51 -11.70
CA SER A 225 -13.33 -23.52 -11.50
C SER A 225 -14.51 -23.32 -12.46
N CYS A 226 -14.87 -22.07 -12.75
CA CYS A 226 -15.96 -21.73 -13.68
C CYS A 226 -15.65 -21.99 -15.16
N GLN A 227 -14.38 -22.16 -15.53
CA GLN A 227 -13.98 -22.37 -16.93
C GLN A 227 -14.25 -23.81 -17.41
N LYS A 228 -14.46 -24.77 -16.50
CA LYS A 228 -14.68 -26.19 -16.81
C LYS A 228 -16.16 -26.58 -16.95
N GLY A 229 -17.05 -25.61 -17.21
CA GLY A 229 -18.49 -25.85 -17.44
C GLY A 229 -19.37 -25.60 -16.20
N ALA A 230 -19.06 -26.24 -15.06
CA ALA A 230 -19.72 -25.98 -13.78
C ALA A 230 -18.76 -25.30 -12.79
N CYS A 231 -19.14 -24.13 -12.29
CA CYS A 231 -18.40 -23.43 -11.24
C CYS A 231 -18.39 -24.25 -9.95
N ASP A 232 -17.25 -24.28 -9.25
CA ASP A 232 -17.20 -24.76 -7.87
C ASP A 232 -17.76 -23.67 -6.94
N THR A 233 -19.06 -23.73 -6.70
CA THR A 233 -19.78 -22.75 -5.88
C THR A 233 -19.32 -22.76 -4.42
N THR A 234 -18.85 -23.90 -3.91
CA THR A 234 -18.34 -24.03 -2.54
C THR A 234 -17.02 -23.31 -2.40
N LEU A 235 -16.10 -23.55 -3.34
CA LEU A 235 -14.80 -22.87 -3.37
C LEU A 235 -14.95 -21.36 -3.53
N ILE A 236 -15.83 -20.91 -4.43
CA ILE A 236 -16.11 -19.48 -4.65
C ILE A 236 -16.66 -18.85 -3.37
N ASN A 237 -17.72 -19.41 -2.79
CA ASN A 237 -18.34 -18.83 -1.60
C ASN A 237 -17.41 -18.83 -0.39
N THR A 238 -16.58 -19.87 -0.24
CA THR A 238 -15.59 -19.93 0.85
C THR A 238 -14.51 -18.87 0.66
N THR A 239 -13.89 -18.80 -0.52
CA THR A 239 -12.80 -17.86 -0.81
C THR A 239 -13.25 -16.41 -0.69
N PHE A 240 -14.29 -16.03 -1.44
CA PHE A 240 -14.77 -14.64 -1.44
C PHE A 240 -15.53 -14.31 -0.15
N GLY A 241 -16.26 -15.26 0.44
CA GLY A 241 -16.95 -15.05 1.71
C GLY A 241 -15.99 -14.74 2.85
N ASN A 242 -14.89 -15.50 3.00
CA ASN A 242 -13.89 -15.25 4.03
C ASN A 242 -13.20 -13.89 3.85
N TYR A 243 -12.81 -13.55 2.62
CA TYR A 243 -12.20 -12.26 2.30
C TYR A 243 -13.15 -11.10 2.58
N VAL A 244 -14.40 -11.20 2.14
CA VAL A 244 -15.41 -10.14 2.26
C VAL A 244 -15.82 -9.95 3.72
N ASN A 245 -16.02 -11.03 4.47
CA ASN A 245 -16.31 -10.96 5.91
C ASN A 245 -15.20 -10.21 6.67
N SER A 246 -13.96 -10.59 6.43
CA SER A 246 -12.79 -9.99 7.07
C SER A 246 -12.58 -8.53 6.62
N SER A 247 -12.83 -8.23 5.36
CA SER A 247 -12.74 -6.87 4.83
C SER A 247 -13.84 -5.97 5.40
N ASN A 248 -15.06 -6.48 5.51
CA ASN A 248 -16.19 -5.75 6.05
C ASN A 248 -15.99 -5.45 7.53
N SER A 249 -15.50 -6.41 8.33
CA SER A 249 -15.23 -6.16 9.76
C SER A 249 -14.17 -5.07 9.98
N ARG A 250 -13.15 -5.02 9.11
CA ARG A 250 -12.10 -3.99 9.13
C ARG A 250 -12.58 -2.61 8.71
N MET A 251 -13.47 -2.51 7.71
CA MET A 251 -13.89 -1.24 7.13
C MET A 251 -15.16 -0.64 7.73
N LYS A 252 -16.02 -1.46 8.36
CA LYS A 252 -17.34 -1.06 8.84
C LYS A 252 -17.28 0.17 9.75
N SER A 253 -16.30 0.25 10.65
CA SER A 253 -16.20 1.36 11.60
C SER A 253 -15.92 2.70 10.91
N GLN A 254 -15.03 2.71 9.92
CA GLN A 254 -14.64 3.87 9.13
C GLN A 254 -15.80 4.32 8.25
N PHE A 255 -16.53 3.37 7.66
CA PHE A 255 -17.70 3.68 6.87
C PHE A 255 -18.86 4.25 7.70
N LEU A 256 -19.13 3.68 8.88
CA LEU A 256 -20.13 4.22 9.79
C LEU A 256 -19.74 5.63 10.25
N THR A 257 -18.45 5.86 10.53
CA THR A 257 -17.94 7.19 10.87
C THR A 257 -18.21 8.19 9.75
N LEU A 258 -17.85 7.86 8.50
CA LEU A 258 -18.09 8.71 7.33
C LEU A 258 -19.58 8.97 7.11
N ALA A 259 -20.42 7.94 7.16
CA ALA A 259 -21.86 8.08 6.93
C ALA A 259 -22.54 8.93 8.01
N ASN A 260 -22.15 8.79 9.28
CA ASN A 260 -22.65 9.63 10.37
C ASN A 260 -22.21 11.09 10.20
N GLN A 261 -20.94 11.33 9.86
CA GLN A 261 -20.45 12.69 9.56
C GLN A 261 -21.24 13.34 8.42
N TRP A 262 -21.50 12.61 7.34
CA TRP A 262 -22.35 13.09 6.25
C TRP A 262 -23.78 13.36 6.70
N GLN A 263 -24.34 12.53 7.58
CA GLN A 263 -25.67 12.75 8.12
C GLN A 263 -25.75 14.05 8.92
N ASP A 264 -24.78 14.29 9.79
CA ASP A 264 -24.71 15.49 10.62
C ASP A 264 -24.50 16.74 9.78
N LEU A 265 -23.65 16.66 8.75
CA LEU A 265 -23.44 17.74 7.79
C LEU A 265 -24.74 18.10 7.06
N VAL A 266 -25.42 17.13 6.46
CA VAL A 266 -26.67 17.37 5.74
C VAL A 266 -27.74 17.91 6.68
N ARG A 267 -27.82 17.39 7.91
CA ARG A 267 -28.77 17.87 8.93
C ARG A 267 -28.46 19.31 9.34
N GLY A 268 -27.19 19.68 9.48
CA GLY A 268 -26.74 21.03 9.80
C GLY A 268 -27.11 22.04 8.72
N VAL A 269 -26.82 21.72 7.46
CA VAL A 269 -27.19 22.57 6.30
C VAL A 269 -28.71 22.67 6.19
N TYR A 270 -29.44 21.56 6.28
CA TYR A 270 -30.89 21.54 6.24
C TYR A 270 -31.49 22.41 7.35
N SER A 271 -31.09 22.20 8.61
CA SER A 271 -31.65 22.96 9.74
C SER A 271 -31.37 24.46 9.63
N SER A 272 -30.14 24.84 9.29
CA SER A 272 -29.76 26.25 9.14
C SER A 272 -30.50 26.92 7.99
N SER A 273 -30.64 26.22 6.87
CA SER A 273 -31.36 26.72 5.70
C SER A 273 -32.86 26.78 5.94
N SER A 274 -33.47 25.78 6.59
CA SER A 274 -34.90 25.77 6.95
C SER A 274 -35.25 26.86 7.97
N ARG A 275 -34.35 27.16 8.91
CA ARG A 275 -34.50 28.32 9.80
C ARG A 275 -34.44 29.61 8.98
N LEU A 276 -33.47 29.73 8.08
CA LEU A 276 -33.34 30.92 7.23
C LEU A 276 -34.49 31.06 6.24
N THR A 277 -35.15 29.99 5.78
CA THR A 277 -36.36 30.08 4.95
C THR A 277 -37.61 30.34 5.78
N GLY A 278 -37.68 29.84 7.02
CA GLY A 278 -38.82 30.02 7.93
C GLY A 278 -38.88 31.36 8.66
N PHE A 279 -37.75 32.04 8.88
CA PHE A 279 -37.69 33.34 9.58
C PHE A 279 -38.30 34.55 8.82
N SER A 280 -39.30 34.35 7.96
CA SER A 280 -39.52 35.15 6.73
C SER A 280 -40.64 36.14 6.80
N GLY A 281 -41.88 35.67 6.99
CA GLY A 281 -43.06 36.51 6.79
C GLY A 281 -42.96 37.83 7.54
N SER A 282 -42.46 37.77 8.78
CA SER A 282 -42.26 38.93 9.64
C SER A 282 -41.21 39.91 9.11
N PHE A 283 -40.07 39.45 8.57
CA PHE A 283 -39.02 40.37 8.09
C PHE A 283 -39.40 41.09 6.80
N LYS A 284 -40.02 40.39 5.85
CA LYS A 284 -40.56 41.04 4.64
C LYS A 284 -41.66 42.03 5.00
N GLY A 285 -42.58 41.65 5.88
CA GLY A 285 -43.60 42.56 6.40
C GLY A 285 -43.00 43.82 7.03
N MET A 286 -41.87 43.69 7.75
CA MET A 286 -41.16 44.84 8.31
C MET A 286 -40.51 45.73 7.25
N ILE A 287 -39.89 45.16 6.21
CA ILE A 287 -39.36 45.95 5.07
C ILE A 287 -40.51 46.70 4.38
N GLU A 288 -41.61 46.00 4.10
CA GLU A 288 -42.79 46.53 3.42
C GLU A 288 -43.53 47.58 4.27
N SER A 289 -43.49 47.52 5.59
CA SER A 289 -44.08 48.54 6.49
C SER A 289 -43.17 49.74 6.69
N THR A 290 -41.85 49.53 6.74
CA THR A 290 -40.87 50.59 6.99
C THR A 290 -40.74 51.52 5.77
N LYS A 291 -40.78 50.97 4.55
CA LYS A 291 -40.58 51.77 3.34
C LYS A 291 -41.62 52.91 3.18
N PRO A 292 -42.93 52.67 3.33
CA PRO A 292 -43.92 53.75 3.31
C PRO A 292 -43.71 54.82 4.39
N GLN A 293 -43.24 54.42 5.58
CA GLN A 293 -42.94 55.39 6.66
C GLN A 293 -41.72 56.23 6.32
N LEU A 294 -40.65 55.62 5.79
CA LEU A 294 -39.49 56.35 5.28
C LEU A 294 -39.89 57.33 4.17
N ASP A 295 -40.67 56.88 3.19
CA ASP A 295 -41.12 57.72 2.06
C ASP A 295 -42.04 58.86 2.56
N SER A 296 -42.89 58.62 3.57
CA SER A 296 -43.72 59.64 4.22
C SER A 296 -42.89 60.71 4.93
N ILE A 297 -41.86 60.30 5.68
CA ILE A 297 -40.96 61.24 6.37
C ILE A 297 -40.12 62.04 5.36
N LYS A 298 -39.66 61.40 4.28
CA LYS A 298 -38.99 62.10 3.18
C LYS A 298 -39.90 63.11 2.49
N SER A 299 -41.17 62.77 2.30
CA SER A 299 -42.14 63.71 1.74
C SER A 299 -42.38 64.93 2.64
N TYR A 300 -42.36 64.76 3.97
CA TYR A 300 -42.33 65.90 4.90
C TYR A 300 -41.09 66.78 4.72
N CYS A 301 -39.97 66.18 4.30
CA CYS A 301 -38.73 66.87 4.03
C CYS A 301 -38.68 67.56 2.65
N ASP A 302 -39.64 67.29 1.75
CA ASP A 302 -39.72 67.95 0.46
C ASP A 302 -40.06 69.44 0.63
N GLY A 303 -39.09 70.29 0.30
CA GLY A 303 -39.22 71.75 0.47
C GLY A 303 -38.85 72.27 1.86
N ASN A 304 -38.55 71.40 2.83
CA ASN A 304 -38.12 71.81 4.17
C ASN A 304 -36.60 71.97 4.24
N ALA A 305 -36.12 73.21 4.40
CA ALA A 305 -34.69 73.51 4.49
C ALA A 305 -33.98 72.79 5.65
N LYS A 306 -34.72 72.42 6.72
CA LYS A 306 -34.19 71.68 7.86
C LYS A 306 -33.68 70.29 7.48
N CYS A 307 -34.30 69.64 6.50
CA CYS A 307 -33.89 68.31 6.04
C CYS A 307 -32.74 68.32 5.02
N LYS A 308 -32.28 69.50 4.59
CA LYS A 308 -31.12 69.63 3.69
C LYS A 308 -29.77 69.57 4.40
N ARG A 309 -29.78 69.47 5.74
CA ARG A 309 -28.54 69.38 6.51
C ARG A 309 -27.86 68.02 6.23
N PRO A 310 -26.52 67.98 6.10
CA PRO A 310 -25.81 66.80 5.63
C PRO A 310 -26.08 65.52 6.43
N GLY A 311 -26.09 65.58 7.76
CA GLY A 311 -26.37 64.45 8.64
C GLY A 311 -27.78 63.89 8.47
N ILE A 312 -28.78 64.75 8.33
CA ILE A 312 -30.17 64.33 8.06
C ILE A 312 -30.30 63.66 6.68
N ALA A 313 -29.67 64.25 5.65
CA ALA A 313 -29.66 63.67 4.30
C ALA A 313 -28.94 62.30 4.26
N SER A 314 -27.78 62.19 4.92
CA SER A 314 -27.05 60.92 5.06
C SER A 314 -27.85 59.87 5.82
N PHE A 315 -28.56 60.24 6.88
CA PHE A 315 -29.40 59.31 7.63
C PHE A 315 -30.51 58.68 6.76
N PHE A 316 -31.17 59.48 5.92
CA PHE A 316 -32.15 58.95 4.97
C PHE A 316 -31.54 58.06 3.90
N GLN A 317 -30.31 58.35 3.46
CA GLN A 317 -29.57 57.50 2.52
C GLN A 317 -29.22 56.16 3.17
N TYR A 318 -28.70 56.16 4.41
CA TYR A 318 -28.42 54.94 5.14
C TYR A 318 -29.67 54.09 5.39
N ALA A 319 -30.83 54.72 5.59
CA ALA A 319 -32.10 54.02 5.70
C ALA A 319 -32.50 53.33 4.37
N ASP A 320 -32.32 53.99 3.22
CA ASP A 320 -32.55 53.37 1.91
C ASP A 320 -31.60 52.20 1.65
N ASP A 321 -30.31 52.41 1.91
CA ASP A 321 -29.26 51.42 1.66
C ASP A 321 -29.51 50.17 2.52
N LEU A 322 -29.83 50.34 3.81
CA LEU A 322 -30.18 49.26 4.70
C LEU A 322 -31.43 48.50 4.24
N LEU A 323 -32.49 49.20 3.80
CA LEU A 323 -33.70 48.56 3.27
C LEU A 323 -33.41 47.80 1.98
N ALA A 324 -32.57 48.34 1.09
CA ALA A 324 -32.17 47.71 -0.16
C ALA A 324 -31.33 46.44 0.09
N SER A 325 -30.30 46.53 0.93
CA SER A 325 -29.45 45.41 1.33
C SER A 325 -30.24 44.31 2.03
N SER A 326 -31.14 44.69 2.93
CA SER A 326 -32.05 43.77 3.64
C SER A 326 -33.03 43.06 2.70
N ASN A 327 -33.59 43.79 1.72
CA ASN A 327 -34.45 43.20 0.70
C ASN A 327 -33.66 42.28 -0.25
N SER A 328 -32.37 42.54 -0.46
CA SER A 328 -31.52 41.60 -1.21
C SER A 328 -31.35 40.29 -0.43
N LEU A 329 -31.07 40.35 0.88
CA LEU A 329 -30.93 39.18 1.74
C LEU A 329 -32.23 38.39 1.88
N TRP A 330 -33.36 39.07 1.87
CA TRP A 330 -34.66 38.43 1.84
C TRP A 330 -34.79 37.42 0.68
N LYS A 331 -34.33 37.81 -0.52
CA LYS A 331 -34.46 36.99 -1.75
C LYS A 331 -33.70 35.67 -1.68
N VAL A 332 -32.69 35.54 -0.80
CA VAL A 332 -31.94 34.29 -0.62
C VAL A 332 -32.85 33.09 -0.33
N ARG A 333 -34.03 33.33 0.25
CA ARG A 333 -34.99 32.28 0.59
C ARG A 333 -35.65 31.62 -0.61
N GLU A 334 -35.82 32.36 -1.69
CA GLU A 334 -36.39 31.83 -2.94
C GLU A 334 -35.39 30.89 -3.62
N GLU A 335 -34.10 31.13 -3.39
CA GLU A 335 -33.00 30.32 -3.90
C GLU A 335 -32.64 29.15 -2.98
N LEU A 336 -32.76 29.32 -1.66
CA LEU A 336 -32.55 28.26 -0.69
C LEU A 336 -33.71 27.27 -0.70
N LYS A 337 -33.43 26.09 -1.26
CA LYS A 337 -34.36 24.96 -1.32
C LYS A 337 -33.89 23.85 -0.37
N PRO A 338 -34.09 23.99 0.96
CA PRO A 338 -33.66 22.99 1.93
C PRO A 338 -34.26 21.61 1.65
N ASP A 339 -35.48 21.55 1.08
CA ASP A 339 -36.16 20.31 0.73
C ASP A 339 -35.40 19.47 -0.33
N ASP A 340 -34.52 20.08 -1.12
CA ASP A 340 -33.64 19.36 -2.04
C ASP A 340 -32.64 18.44 -1.30
N LEU A 341 -32.41 18.66 0.00
CA LEU A 341 -31.57 17.80 0.84
C LEU A 341 -32.33 16.63 1.46
N VAL A 342 -33.67 16.70 1.55
CA VAL A 342 -34.50 15.67 2.21
C VAL A 342 -34.24 14.25 1.68
N PRO A 343 -34.08 14.02 0.37
CA PRO A 343 -33.79 12.67 -0.17
C PRO A 343 -32.46 12.07 0.30
N LEU A 344 -31.52 12.86 0.82
CA LEU A 344 -30.24 12.36 1.32
C LEU A 344 -30.37 11.68 2.69
N PHE A 345 -31.30 12.10 3.55
CA PHE A 345 -31.49 11.51 4.87
C PHE A 345 -31.80 10.00 4.84
N PRO A 346 -32.81 9.52 4.09
CA PRO A 346 -33.07 8.09 4.02
C PRO A 346 -31.95 7.32 3.29
N GLN A 347 -31.27 7.93 2.31
CA GLN A 347 -30.12 7.28 1.64
C GLN A 347 -28.96 7.03 2.61
N ILE A 348 -28.58 8.04 3.40
CA ILE A 348 -27.53 7.93 4.41
C ILE A 348 -27.98 6.96 5.52
N GLY A 349 -29.21 7.09 6.01
CA GLY A 349 -29.78 6.19 7.02
C GLY A 349 -29.77 4.73 6.57
N THR A 350 -30.12 4.46 5.31
CA THR A 350 -30.10 3.12 4.72
C THR A 350 -28.66 2.58 4.66
N ALA A 351 -27.69 3.41 4.26
CA ALA A 351 -26.28 3.00 4.23
C ALA A 351 -25.73 2.67 5.62
N ILE A 352 -26.15 3.41 6.66
CA ILE A 352 -25.79 3.14 8.06
C ILE A 352 -26.39 1.80 8.52
N GLN A 353 -27.69 1.58 8.29
CA GLN A 353 -28.37 0.33 8.69
C GLN A 353 -27.79 -0.90 7.98
N GLN A 354 -27.53 -0.75 6.69
CA GLN A 354 -27.06 -1.81 5.80
C GLN A 354 -25.53 -1.88 5.71
N ALA A 355 -24.83 -1.28 6.68
CA ALA A 355 -23.39 -1.24 6.72
C ALA A 355 -22.75 -2.64 6.85
N GLY A 356 -23.50 -3.61 7.38
CA GLY A 356 -23.05 -5.00 7.49
C GLY A 356 -23.36 -5.87 6.28
N ASP A 357 -24.15 -5.37 5.31
CA ASP A 357 -24.70 -6.21 4.25
C ASP A 357 -23.60 -6.71 3.31
N LEU A 358 -23.66 -8.02 3.06
CA LEU A 358 -22.80 -8.70 2.09
C LEU A 358 -23.65 -9.24 0.96
N LEU A 359 -23.02 -9.53 -0.18
CA LEU A 359 -23.69 -10.27 -1.24
C LEU A 359 -24.06 -11.67 -0.75
N ASN A 360 -25.25 -12.11 -1.16
CA ASN A 360 -25.64 -13.50 -0.95
C ASN A 360 -24.81 -14.45 -1.83
N ALA A 361 -24.76 -15.73 -1.45
CA ALA A 361 -23.98 -16.75 -2.14
C ALA A 361 -24.24 -16.81 -3.66
N ASN A 362 -25.50 -16.68 -4.08
CA ASN A 362 -25.86 -16.71 -5.50
C ASN A 362 -25.30 -15.51 -6.27
N SER A 363 -25.34 -14.32 -5.66
CA SER A 363 -24.82 -13.08 -6.26
C SER A 363 -23.29 -13.11 -6.34
N THR A 364 -22.63 -13.67 -5.31
CA THR A 364 -21.18 -13.90 -5.30
C THR A 364 -20.77 -14.82 -6.45
N VAL A 365 -21.44 -15.95 -6.61
CA VAL A 365 -21.19 -16.90 -7.71
C VAL A 365 -21.47 -16.26 -9.07
N ALA A 366 -22.55 -15.48 -9.20
CA ALA A 366 -22.89 -14.80 -10.45
C ALA A 366 -21.78 -13.85 -10.91
N LEU A 367 -21.22 -13.03 -10.02
CA LEU A 367 -20.11 -12.11 -10.36
C LEU A 367 -18.88 -12.85 -10.92
N VAL A 368 -18.54 -14.01 -10.34
CA VAL A 368 -17.42 -14.84 -10.82
C VAL A 368 -17.77 -15.48 -12.16
N LYS A 369 -18.95 -16.10 -12.27
CA LYS A 369 -19.41 -16.79 -13.48
C LYS A 369 -19.51 -15.87 -14.68
N GLU A 370 -19.95 -14.64 -14.48
CA GLU A 370 -20.11 -13.62 -15.54
C GLU A 370 -18.79 -12.91 -15.90
N GLY A 371 -17.66 -13.30 -15.29
CA GLY A 371 -16.36 -12.68 -15.56
C GLY A 371 -16.29 -11.20 -15.16
N LYS A 372 -17.03 -10.81 -14.10
CA LYS A 372 -17.05 -9.44 -13.58
C LYS A 372 -15.84 -9.12 -12.69
N ILE A 373 -15.05 -10.13 -12.34
CA ILE A 373 -13.83 -10.00 -11.53
C ILE A 373 -12.62 -10.09 -12.47
N LYS A 374 -12.03 -8.94 -12.81
CA LYS A 374 -10.87 -8.85 -13.73
C LYS A 374 -9.63 -8.31 -13.05
N THR A 375 -9.81 -7.59 -11.94
CA THR A 375 -8.72 -7.00 -11.17
C THR A 375 -8.98 -7.16 -9.67
N MET A 376 -7.94 -7.04 -8.84
CA MET A 376 -8.08 -7.03 -7.37
C MET A 376 -9.02 -5.90 -6.90
N LYS A 377 -9.10 -4.79 -7.63
CA LYS A 377 -10.07 -3.71 -7.34
C LYS A 377 -11.52 -4.16 -7.53
N ASP A 378 -11.80 -5.11 -8.43
CA ASP A 378 -13.15 -5.64 -8.62
C ASP A 378 -13.65 -6.45 -7.41
N LEU A 379 -12.76 -6.84 -6.49
CA LEU A 379 -13.17 -7.47 -5.23
C LEU A 379 -14.07 -6.55 -4.38
N PHE A 380 -13.99 -5.23 -4.59
CA PHE A 380 -14.90 -4.28 -3.95
C PHE A 380 -16.36 -4.43 -4.40
N ARG A 381 -16.63 -5.11 -5.53
CA ARG A 381 -17.99 -5.40 -5.99
C ARG A 381 -18.75 -6.33 -5.05
N PHE A 382 -18.03 -7.14 -4.26
CA PHE A 382 -18.64 -8.00 -3.26
C PHE A 382 -19.07 -7.27 -1.99
N MET A 383 -18.79 -5.96 -1.89
CA MET A 383 -19.10 -5.11 -0.75
C MET A 383 -20.07 -4.01 -1.19
N PRO A 384 -21.39 -4.26 -1.14
CA PRO A 384 -22.42 -3.34 -1.63
C PRO A 384 -22.32 -1.93 -1.07
N MET A 385 -21.83 -1.80 0.16
CA MET A 385 -21.69 -0.51 0.83
C MET A 385 -20.76 0.45 0.09
N ILE A 386 -19.70 -0.02 -0.58
CA ILE A 386 -18.78 0.84 -1.34
C ILE A 386 -19.54 1.54 -2.48
N ASN A 387 -20.40 0.80 -3.18
CA ASN A 387 -21.25 1.39 -4.22
C ASN A 387 -22.28 2.36 -3.64
N ARG A 388 -22.90 2.02 -2.50
CA ARG A 388 -23.86 2.91 -1.83
C ARG A 388 -23.22 4.25 -1.44
N LEU A 389 -22.04 4.22 -0.80
CA LEU A 389 -21.31 5.44 -0.43
C LEU A 389 -20.89 6.27 -1.65
N SER A 390 -20.48 5.63 -2.73
CA SER A 390 -20.16 6.31 -4.00
C SER A 390 -21.39 7.05 -4.57
N ILE A 391 -22.57 6.43 -4.55
CA ILE A 391 -23.83 7.05 -5.00
C ILE A 391 -24.21 8.23 -4.08
N ILE A 392 -24.13 8.03 -2.76
CA ILE A 392 -24.47 9.07 -1.78
C ILE A 392 -23.52 10.27 -1.93
N SER A 393 -22.21 10.05 -2.05
CA SER A 393 -21.22 11.10 -2.27
C SER A 393 -21.54 11.94 -3.51
N LYS A 394 -21.86 11.29 -4.64
CA LYS A 394 -22.27 12.00 -5.87
C LYS A 394 -23.54 12.82 -5.66
N ASN A 395 -24.54 12.24 -5.01
CA ASN A 395 -25.81 12.91 -4.74
C ASN A 395 -25.63 14.10 -3.78
N MET A 396 -24.80 13.94 -2.73
CA MET A 396 -24.43 15.02 -1.81
C MET A 396 -23.76 16.15 -2.56
N LYS A 397 -22.74 15.86 -3.38
CA LYS A 397 -22.04 16.87 -4.18
C LYS A 397 -23.00 17.66 -5.06
N THR A 398 -23.88 16.98 -5.79
CA THR A 398 -24.85 17.63 -6.69
C THR A 398 -25.85 18.49 -5.91
N ARG A 399 -26.37 18.00 -4.78
CA ARG A 399 -27.41 18.70 -4.01
C ARG A 399 -26.87 19.82 -3.12
N LEU A 400 -25.62 19.74 -2.68
CA LEU A 400 -24.96 20.79 -1.88
C LEU A 400 -24.30 21.87 -2.75
N ALA A 401 -24.04 21.60 -4.03
CA ALA A 401 -23.43 22.60 -4.92
C ALA A 401 -24.19 23.94 -5.00
N PRO A 402 -25.53 23.97 -5.12
CA PRO A 402 -26.28 25.23 -5.10
C PRO A 402 -26.09 26.01 -3.80
N PHE A 403 -26.06 25.34 -2.65
CA PHE A 403 -25.84 25.98 -1.35
C PHE A 403 -24.49 26.68 -1.31
N ASN A 404 -23.43 26.07 -1.86
CA ASN A 404 -22.11 26.72 -1.93
C ASN A 404 -22.15 28.00 -2.75
N THR A 405 -22.84 28.01 -3.89
CA THR A 405 -23.01 29.21 -4.73
C THR A 405 -23.79 30.29 -3.99
N ILE A 406 -24.93 29.94 -3.40
CA ILE A 406 -25.78 30.86 -2.65
C ILE A 406 -25.00 31.46 -1.46
N MET A 407 -24.27 30.63 -0.70
CA MET A 407 -23.48 31.13 0.42
C MET A 407 -22.36 32.08 -0.04
N ALA A 408 -21.72 31.81 -1.18
CA ALA A 408 -20.68 32.67 -1.72
C ALA A 408 -21.24 34.04 -2.15
N GLU A 409 -22.46 34.08 -2.67
CA GLU A 409 -23.12 35.32 -3.09
C GLU A 409 -23.70 36.13 -1.92
N TYR A 410 -24.36 35.48 -0.98
CA TYR A 410 -25.19 36.16 0.03
C TYR A 410 -24.48 36.42 1.35
N LEU A 411 -23.40 35.69 1.67
CA LEU A 411 -22.62 35.98 2.87
C LEU A 411 -22.00 37.39 2.83
N PRO A 412 -21.37 37.85 1.73
CA PRO A 412 -20.88 39.23 1.63
C PRO A 412 -22.00 40.28 1.71
N LYS A 413 -23.18 39.98 1.15
CA LYS A 413 -24.35 40.85 1.26
C LYS A 413 -24.84 40.96 2.71
N ALA A 414 -24.71 39.87 3.49
CA ALA A 414 -25.07 39.86 4.91
C ALA A 414 -24.09 40.68 5.75
N ASP A 415 -22.79 40.62 5.42
CA ASP A 415 -21.79 41.51 5.99
C ASP A 415 -22.08 42.98 5.64
N SER A 416 -22.44 43.28 4.39
CA SER A 416 -22.76 44.64 3.93
C SER A 416 -24.00 45.21 4.64
N ALA A 417 -25.07 44.42 4.78
CA ALA A 417 -26.28 44.87 5.47
C ALA A 417 -26.05 45.17 6.97
N LEU A 418 -25.11 44.47 7.61
CA LEU A 418 -24.71 44.78 8.99
C LEU A 418 -23.91 46.09 9.07
N GLU A 419 -23.08 46.36 8.06
CA GLU A 419 -22.40 47.64 7.94
C GLU A 419 -23.41 48.77 7.73
N ASP A 420 -24.38 48.61 6.83
CA ASP A 420 -25.47 49.58 6.60
C ASP A 420 -26.28 49.84 7.87
N LEU A 421 -26.54 48.80 8.69
CA LEU A 421 -27.21 48.96 9.98
C LEU A 421 -26.38 49.79 10.96
N SER A 422 -25.07 49.57 10.99
CA SER A 422 -24.16 50.37 11.81
C SER A 422 -24.10 51.82 11.33
N GLN A 423 -24.08 52.04 10.02
CA GLN A 423 -24.08 53.38 9.42
C GLN A 423 -25.40 54.10 9.70
N PHE A 424 -26.54 53.40 9.63
CA PHE A 424 -27.85 53.93 9.99
C PHE A 424 -27.89 54.37 11.46
N SER A 425 -27.42 53.53 12.38
CA SER A 425 -27.39 53.85 13.82
C SER A 425 -26.51 55.09 14.10
N ASN A 426 -25.31 55.14 13.54
CA ASN A 426 -24.41 56.29 13.67
C ASN A 426 -24.96 57.55 12.97
N GLY A 427 -25.63 57.36 11.83
CA GLY A 427 -26.24 58.43 11.06
C GLY A 427 -27.38 59.11 11.80
N TYR A 428 -28.12 58.37 12.64
CA TYR A 428 -29.13 58.97 13.50
C TYR A 428 -28.52 59.97 14.49
N ASP A 429 -27.40 59.61 15.13
CA ASP A 429 -26.74 60.50 16.10
C ASP A 429 -26.20 61.76 15.40
N ALA A 430 -25.67 61.62 14.18
CA ALA A 430 -25.25 62.75 13.35
C ALA A 430 -26.43 63.64 12.92
N ALA A 431 -27.55 63.04 12.49
CA ALA A 431 -28.76 63.78 12.14
C ALA A 431 -29.34 64.53 13.35
N ARG A 432 -29.30 63.91 14.53
CA ARG A 432 -29.77 64.51 15.79
C ARG A 432 -28.89 65.68 16.24
N ALA A 433 -27.58 65.58 16.06
CA ALA A 433 -26.63 66.65 16.39
C ALA A 433 -26.84 67.93 15.56
N GLU A 434 -27.45 67.79 14.38
CA GLU A 434 -27.75 68.92 13.49
C GLU A 434 -29.10 69.59 13.81
N LEU A 435 -29.94 69.03 14.69
CA LEU A 435 -31.24 69.60 15.03
C LEU A 435 -31.11 70.89 15.84
N LEU A 436 -31.93 71.89 15.50
CA LEU A 436 -31.97 73.19 16.17
C LEU A 436 -33.24 73.33 17.02
N GLU A 437 -33.25 74.34 17.89
CA GLU A 437 -34.42 74.73 18.68
C GLU A 437 -35.61 75.03 17.74
N GLY A 438 -36.71 74.29 17.88
CA GLY A 438 -37.87 74.34 16.97
C GLY A 438 -37.96 73.21 15.94
N ASP A 439 -37.07 72.21 15.97
CA ASP A 439 -37.10 71.03 15.08
C ASP A 439 -37.81 69.80 15.67
N GLY A 440 -38.58 69.97 16.75
CA GLY A 440 -39.16 68.85 17.52
C GLY A 440 -40.05 67.86 16.75
N GLU A 441 -40.76 68.31 15.71
CA GLU A 441 -41.53 67.42 14.84
C GLU A 441 -40.63 66.51 13.98
N LEU A 442 -39.52 67.06 13.48
CA LEU A 442 -38.54 66.30 12.71
C LEU A 442 -37.76 65.33 13.62
N ASP A 443 -37.36 65.77 14.81
CA ASP A 443 -36.75 64.89 15.82
C ASP A 443 -37.64 63.68 16.13
N GLY A 444 -38.93 63.92 16.35
CA GLY A 444 -39.92 62.87 16.58
C GLY A 444 -40.02 61.87 15.42
N LYS A 445 -40.05 62.35 14.17
CA LYS A 445 -40.09 61.50 12.97
C LYS A 445 -38.81 60.69 12.77
N LEU A 446 -37.64 61.29 13.01
CA LEU A 446 -36.35 60.58 12.94
C LEU A 446 -36.26 59.49 14.02
N ALA A 447 -36.74 59.79 15.23
CA ALA A 447 -36.79 58.83 16.33
C ALA A 447 -37.77 57.68 16.05
N GLU A 448 -38.92 57.96 15.46
CA GLU A 448 -39.88 56.95 15.01
C GLU A 448 -39.24 56.01 13.99
N LEU A 449 -38.58 56.56 12.97
CA LEU A 449 -37.88 55.78 11.94
C LEU A 449 -36.78 54.89 12.55
N ARG A 450 -36.02 55.40 13.51
CA ARG A 450 -35.02 54.63 14.25
C ARG A 450 -35.65 53.44 14.99
N GLN A 451 -36.76 53.65 15.69
CA GLN A 451 -37.45 52.58 16.42
C GLN A 451 -38.03 51.50 15.49
N LEU A 452 -38.43 51.89 14.28
CA LEU A 452 -38.93 50.96 13.27
C LEU A 452 -37.83 50.11 12.63
N ILE A 453 -36.61 50.62 12.55
CA ILE A 453 -35.51 49.99 11.83
C ILE A 453 -34.53 49.29 12.78
N GLU A 454 -33.98 49.98 13.77
CA GLU A 454 -32.80 49.49 14.50
C GLU A 454 -33.08 48.22 15.33
N PRO A 455 -34.13 48.13 16.17
CA PRO A 455 -34.41 46.91 16.92
C PRO A 455 -34.72 45.68 16.03
N PRO A 456 -35.61 45.73 15.03
CA PRO A 456 -35.94 44.54 14.25
C PRO A 456 -34.81 44.12 13.30
N PHE A 457 -34.12 45.05 12.65
CA PHE A 457 -33.00 44.72 11.75
C PHE A 457 -31.78 44.26 12.55
N GLY A 458 -31.53 44.84 13.74
CA GLY A 458 -30.49 44.43 14.67
C GLY A 458 -30.68 43.03 15.25
N ALA A 459 -31.91 42.53 15.36
CA ALA A 459 -32.18 41.13 15.70
C ALA A 459 -32.00 40.19 14.50
N PHE A 460 -32.43 40.64 13.31
CA PHE A 460 -32.53 39.79 12.12
C PHE A 460 -31.20 39.57 11.39
N LEU A 461 -30.45 40.65 11.14
CA LEU A 461 -29.26 40.60 10.27
C LEU A 461 -28.11 39.77 10.88
N PRO A 462 -27.78 39.88 12.18
CA PRO A 462 -26.73 39.05 12.78
C PRO A 462 -27.11 37.56 12.74
N SER A 463 -28.37 37.25 13.06
CA SER A 463 -28.90 35.89 13.03
C SER A 463 -28.84 35.30 11.61
N SER A 464 -29.19 36.07 10.59
CA SER A 464 -29.16 35.65 9.20
C SER A 464 -27.73 35.38 8.72
N ARG A 465 -26.78 36.26 9.06
CA ARG A 465 -25.36 36.07 8.78
C ARG A 465 -24.82 34.81 9.46
N GLU A 466 -25.13 34.60 10.73
CA GLU A 466 -24.67 33.42 11.46
C GLU A 466 -25.19 32.13 10.83
N MET A 467 -26.46 32.12 10.38
CA MET A 467 -27.05 30.98 9.68
C MET A 467 -26.36 30.71 8.33
N LEU A 468 -26.08 31.75 7.54
CA LEU A 468 -25.34 31.63 6.27
C LEU A 468 -23.91 31.11 6.52
N TRP A 469 -23.25 31.60 7.57
CA TRP A 469 -21.91 31.14 7.95
C TRP A 469 -21.90 29.67 8.38
N LYS A 470 -22.85 29.25 9.22
CA LYS A 470 -23.00 27.84 9.65
C LYS A 470 -23.33 26.92 8.47
N SER A 471 -24.16 27.37 7.54
CA SER A 471 -24.43 26.65 6.30
C SER A 471 -23.17 26.50 5.45
N ARG A 472 -22.36 27.56 5.30
CA ARG A 472 -21.08 27.52 4.58
C ARG A 472 -20.05 26.62 5.25
N SER A 473 -19.86 26.72 6.57
CA SER A 473 -18.90 25.87 7.29
C SER A 473 -19.27 24.39 7.17
N SER A 474 -20.56 24.09 7.18
CA SER A 474 -21.07 22.73 6.99
C SER A 474 -20.94 22.28 5.53
N SER A 475 -21.16 23.14 4.54
CA SER A 475 -21.08 22.77 3.11
C SER A 475 -19.66 22.72 2.54
N THR A 476 -18.70 23.40 3.19
CA THR A 476 -17.27 23.43 2.82
C THR A 476 -16.40 22.49 3.64
N ALA A 477 -16.95 21.85 4.67
CA ALA A 477 -16.36 20.65 5.27
C ALA A 477 -16.30 19.58 4.16
N HIS A 478 -15.15 19.52 3.47
CA HIS A 478 -14.95 18.65 2.33
C HIS A 478 -15.24 17.19 2.72
N PRO A 479 -16.16 16.49 2.03
CA PRO A 479 -16.29 15.05 2.14
C PRO A 479 -15.12 14.31 1.49
#